data_AF-A0A9X2NJP0-F1
#
_entry.id   AF-A0A9X2NJP0-F1
#
_cell.length_a   1.000
_cell.length_b   1.000
_cell.length_c   1.000
_cell.angle_alpha   90.00
_cell.angle_beta   90.00
_cell.angle_gamma   90.00
#
_symmetry.space_group_name_H-M   'P 1'
#
loop_
_entity.id
_entity.type
_entity.pdbx_description
1 polymer ?
#
loop_
_entity_poly.entity_id
_entity_poly.type
_entity_poly.pdbx_seq_one_letter_code
_entity_poly.pdbx_strand_id
1 'polypeptide(L)'
;MTMTDLAPLTLPEWAVPTAPRRQSVEEHRIGIQAKWWRTELDRRGLPGERPAGPCLTRAEVWAPADDVFTLLWRTLAWGSGSHLRLNARRLDSIKADVHGAEAVLTEAAEASRRDPAYAFDLLRPGQRNRFRAFGPSFFTKFLYFAGGGDPDHPCLILDRVVATALRDHCGWESLHRAGPWPAVTYERYCTLLARWATTAGHAADELELTLFTSGCRAAWSTSRTLPPAAPTRPA
;
A
#
# COMPACT_ATOMS: atom_id res chain seq x y z
N MET A 1 -17.18 12.78 15.46
CA MET A 1 -17.72 12.01 14.33
C MET A 1 -17.98 10.60 14.80
N THR A 2 -19.19 10.09 14.59
CA THR A 2 -19.55 8.70 14.90
C THR A 2 -18.80 7.75 13.96
N MET A 3 -18.41 6.58 14.46
CA MET A 3 -17.76 5.57 13.65
C MET A 3 -18.77 4.97 12.66
N THR A 4 -18.45 4.98 11.36
CA THR A 4 -19.35 4.40 10.32
C THR A 4 -19.57 2.92 10.60
N ASP A 5 -20.81 2.44 10.61
CA ASP A 5 -21.06 1.01 10.60
C ASP A 5 -20.74 0.44 9.21
N LEU A 6 -19.89 -0.59 9.16
CA LEU A 6 -19.48 -1.22 7.89
C LEU A 6 -20.34 -2.43 7.55
N ALA A 7 -21.18 -2.93 8.46
CA ALA A 7 -22.10 -4.02 8.21
C ALA A 7 -22.98 -3.81 6.95
N PRO A 8 -23.63 -2.64 6.74
CA PRO A 8 -24.52 -2.44 5.60
C PRO A 8 -23.80 -2.17 4.27
N LEU A 9 -22.48 -1.94 4.27
CA LEU A 9 -21.77 -1.60 3.04
C LEU A 9 -21.60 -2.83 2.13
N THR A 10 -22.07 -2.73 0.89
CA THR A 10 -21.96 -3.78 -0.13
C THR A 10 -20.89 -3.44 -1.16
N LEU A 11 -20.27 -4.46 -1.75
CA LEU A 11 -19.32 -4.28 -2.85
C LEU A 11 -20.05 -3.62 -4.03
N PRO A 12 -19.63 -2.42 -4.48
CA PRO A 12 -20.22 -1.81 -5.65
C PRO A 12 -19.91 -2.62 -6.92
N GLU A 13 -20.83 -2.64 -7.89
CA GLU A 13 -20.67 -3.37 -9.15
C GLU A 13 -19.39 -2.99 -9.90
N TRP A 14 -19.04 -1.69 -9.91
CA TRP A 14 -17.83 -1.20 -10.56
C TRP A 14 -16.53 -1.70 -9.90
N ALA A 15 -16.60 -2.15 -8.64
CA ALA A 15 -15.46 -2.63 -7.87
C ALA A 15 -15.26 -4.15 -7.98
N VAL A 16 -16.09 -4.85 -8.77
CA VAL A 16 -15.94 -6.28 -9.05
C VAL A 16 -14.80 -6.48 -10.06
N PRO A 17 -13.78 -7.31 -9.75
CA PRO A 17 -12.67 -7.60 -10.65
C PRO A 17 -13.16 -8.30 -11.93
N THR A 18 -12.67 -7.86 -13.08
CA THR A 18 -13.07 -8.40 -14.40
C THR A 18 -11.96 -9.17 -15.10
N ALA A 19 -10.73 -9.12 -14.59
CA ALA A 19 -9.56 -9.76 -15.16
C ALA A 19 -8.96 -10.78 -14.18
N PRO A 20 -8.37 -11.88 -14.65
CA PRO A 20 -7.75 -12.88 -13.78
C PRO A 20 -6.70 -12.27 -12.84
N ARG A 21 -6.70 -12.70 -11.57
CA ARG A 21 -5.73 -12.27 -10.54
C ARG A 21 -4.27 -12.23 -11.03
N ARG A 22 -3.84 -13.23 -11.81
CA ARG A 22 -2.49 -13.27 -12.38
C ARG A 22 -2.16 -12.02 -13.19
N GLN A 23 -3.05 -11.67 -14.11
CA GLN A 23 -2.87 -10.54 -15.01
C GLN A 23 -3.05 -9.20 -14.28
N SER A 24 -4.03 -9.12 -13.38
CA SER A 24 -4.37 -7.86 -12.71
C SER A 24 -3.41 -7.59 -11.55
N VAL A 25 -3.26 -8.54 -10.63
CA VAL A 25 -2.53 -8.38 -9.37
C VAL A 25 -1.06 -8.74 -9.52
N GLU A 26 -0.73 -9.97 -9.92
CA GLU A 26 0.64 -10.48 -9.87
C GLU A 26 1.56 -9.72 -10.82
N GLU A 27 1.07 -9.48 -12.05
CA GLU A 27 1.77 -8.74 -13.11
C GLU A 27 1.68 -7.22 -12.96
N HIS A 28 1.04 -6.70 -11.90
CA HIS A 28 0.94 -5.25 -11.66
C HIS A 28 2.33 -4.63 -11.47
N ARG A 29 2.78 -3.90 -12.49
CA ARG A 29 4.14 -3.39 -12.59
C ARG A 29 4.26 -1.91 -12.26
N ILE A 30 5.34 -1.55 -11.57
CA ILE A 30 5.74 -0.17 -11.28
C ILE A 30 7.18 0.06 -11.73
N GLY A 31 7.43 1.16 -12.44
CA GLY A 31 8.79 1.57 -12.81
C GLY A 31 9.58 2.08 -11.60
N ILE A 32 10.83 1.65 -11.45
CA ILE A 32 11.68 1.97 -10.29
C ILE A 32 12.97 2.68 -10.70
N GLN A 33 13.58 3.38 -9.75
CA GLN A 33 14.90 4.02 -9.92
C GLN A 33 16.00 3.12 -9.34
N ALA A 34 16.26 1.97 -9.97
CA ALA A 34 17.17 0.94 -9.43
C ALA A 34 18.60 1.45 -9.14
N LYS A 35 19.14 2.34 -9.99
CA LYS A 35 20.46 2.96 -9.74
C LYS A 35 20.46 3.74 -8.43
N TRP A 36 19.41 4.52 -8.17
CA TRP A 36 19.29 5.28 -6.93
C TRP A 36 19.20 4.37 -5.71
N TRP A 37 18.37 3.32 -5.76
CA TRP A 37 18.24 2.35 -4.68
C TRP A 37 19.55 1.67 -4.32
N ARG A 38 20.26 1.14 -5.34
CA ARG A 38 21.57 0.53 -5.14
C ARG A 38 22.55 1.51 -4.49
N THR A 39 22.72 2.70 -5.08
CA THR A 39 23.64 3.71 -4.55
C THR A 39 23.33 4.11 -3.11
N GLU A 40 22.06 4.35 -2.78
CA GLU A 40 21.67 4.84 -1.44
C GLU A 40 21.70 3.76 -0.35
N LEU A 41 21.43 2.49 -0.71
CA LEU A 41 21.58 1.35 0.20
C LEU A 41 23.06 1.05 0.46
N ASP A 42 23.89 1.03 -0.59
CA ASP A 42 25.33 0.80 -0.49
C ASP A 42 26.03 1.89 0.32
N ARG A 43 25.70 3.17 0.05
CA ARG A 43 26.26 4.32 0.78
C ARG A 43 25.99 4.24 2.29
N ARG A 44 24.91 3.59 2.72
CA ARG A 44 24.56 3.40 4.13
C ARG A 44 25.04 2.08 4.72
N GLY A 45 25.57 1.18 3.89
CA GLY A 45 25.90 -0.19 4.28
C GLY A 45 24.68 -0.92 4.85
N LEU A 46 23.51 -0.77 4.21
CA LEU A 46 22.29 -1.45 4.63
C LEU A 46 22.29 -2.91 4.10
N PRO A 47 21.80 -3.88 4.91
CA PRO A 47 21.67 -5.29 4.53
C PRO A 47 20.57 -5.51 3.48
N GLY A 48 20.47 -6.74 2.97
CA GLY A 48 19.45 -7.17 2.00
C GLY A 48 19.81 -6.88 0.54
N GLU A 49 19.21 -7.62 -0.37
CA GLU A 49 19.42 -7.47 -1.81
C GLU A 49 18.88 -6.15 -2.35
N ARG A 50 19.56 -5.62 -3.36
CA ARG A 50 19.21 -4.34 -3.97
C ARG A 50 18.12 -4.59 -5.02
N PRO A 51 17.04 -3.79 -5.05
CA PRO A 51 16.09 -3.81 -6.15
C PRO A 51 16.79 -3.62 -7.49
N ALA A 52 16.55 -4.53 -8.43
CA ALA A 52 17.18 -4.56 -9.74
C ALA A 52 16.14 -4.37 -10.86
N GLY A 53 16.63 -4.08 -12.07
CA GLY A 53 15.77 -3.88 -13.25
C GLY A 53 15.09 -2.49 -13.33
N PRO A 54 14.41 -2.21 -14.45
CA PRO A 54 13.72 -0.93 -14.65
C PRO A 54 12.35 -0.88 -13.95
N CYS A 55 11.80 -2.01 -13.53
CA CYS A 55 10.49 -2.12 -12.90
C CYS A 55 10.45 -3.29 -11.91
N LEU A 56 9.42 -3.29 -11.06
CA LEU A 56 9.03 -4.43 -10.24
C LEU A 56 7.52 -4.70 -10.41
N THR A 57 7.17 -5.96 -10.54
CA THR A 57 5.81 -6.52 -10.42
C THR A 57 5.53 -6.88 -8.97
N ARG A 58 4.27 -7.17 -8.60
CA ARG A 58 3.97 -7.71 -7.26
C ARG A 58 4.61 -9.09 -7.07
N ALA A 59 4.58 -9.94 -8.10
CA ALA A 59 5.23 -11.25 -8.08
C ALA A 59 6.72 -11.18 -7.78
N GLU A 60 7.45 -10.22 -8.36
CA GLU A 60 8.87 -10.01 -8.07
C GLU A 60 9.12 -9.50 -6.65
N VAL A 61 8.18 -8.76 -6.06
CA VAL A 61 8.29 -8.32 -4.66
C VAL A 61 8.05 -9.49 -3.70
N TRP A 62 7.09 -10.38 -4.01
CA TRP A 62 6.80 -11.58 -3.22
C TRP A 62 7.86 -12.67 -3.31
N ALA A 63 8.71 -12.62 -4.34
CA ALA A 63 9.75 -13.63 -4.54
C ALA A 63 10.49 -13.88 -3.22
N PRO A 64 10.71 -15.16 -2.85
CA PRO A 64 11.36 -15.50 -1.58
C PRO A 64 12.63 -14.68 -1.35
N ALA A 65 12.86 -14.36 -0.08
CA ALA A 65 14.01 -13.62 0.37
C ALA A 65 14.52 -14.25 1.67
N ASP A 66 15.84 -14.35 1.79
CA ASP A 66 16.49 -14.90 2.98
C ASP A 66 16.46 -13.93 4.17
N ASP A 67 16.16 -12.65 3.90
CA ASP A 67 16.14 -11.59 4.90
C ASP A 67 14.99 -10.60 4.70
N VAL A 68 14.57 -9.96 5.80
CA VAL A 68 13.44 -9.02 5.81
C VAL A 68 13.76 -7.70 5.09
N PHE A 69 15.04 -7.33 4.97
CA PHE A 69 15.42 -6.08 4.31
C PHE A 69 15.29 -6.17 2.80
N THR A 70 15.58 -7.33 2.20
CA THR A 70 15.30 -7.60 0.79
C THR A 70 13.82 -7.36 0.47
N LEU A 71 12.91 -7.91 1.27
CA LEU A 71 11.47 -7.67 1.15
C LEU A 71 11.13 -6.18 1.32
N LEU A 72 11.71 -5.53 2.32
CA LEU A 72 11.50 -4.10 2.57
C LEU A 72 11.96 -3.24 1.38
N TRP A 73 13.12 -3.50 0.80
CA TRP A 73 13.64 -2.71 -0.32
C TRP A 73 12.81 -2.90 -1.59
N ARG A 74 12.42 -4.13 -1.90
CA ARG A 74 11.50 -4.41 -3.01
C ARG A 74 10.16 -3.69 -2.79
N THR A 75 9.62 -3.75 -1.57
CA THR A 75 8.40 -3.02 -1.16
C THR A 75 8.52 -1.51 -1.33
N LEU A 76 9.57 -0.89 -0.79
CA LEU A 76 9.74 0.55 -0.83
C LEU A 76 10.00 1.04 -2.26
N ALA A 77 10.75 0.27 -3.07
CA ALA A 77 10.99 0.57 -4.46
C ALA A 77 9.69 0.52 -5.27
N TRP A 78 8.91 -0.55 -5.15
CA TRP A 78 7.61 -0.70 -5.79
C TRP A 78 6.65 0.40 -5.36
N GLY A 79 6.51 0.65 -4.06
CA GLY A 79 5.56 1.63 -3.53
C GLY A 79 5.93 3.09 -3.80
N SER A 80 7.19 3.38 -4.11
CA SER A 80 7.64 4.75 -4.39
C SER A 80 7.69 5.10 -5.87
N GLY A 81 7.82 4.09 -6.74
CA GLY A 81 8.09 4.28 -8.16
C GLY A 81 9.26 5.25 -8.39
N SER A 82 9.00 6.34 -9.12
CA SER A 82 9.97 7.40 -9.41
C SER A 82 10.08 8.49 -8.32
N HIS A 83 9.23 8.49 -7.29
CA HIS A 83 9.17 9.54 -6.28
C HIS A 83 10.03 9.22 -5.04
N LEU A 84 11.29 9.67 -5.07
CA LEU A 84 12.30 9.23 -4.10
C LEU A 84 12.51 10.15 -2.88
N ARG A 85 11.88 11.32 -2.86
CA ARG A 85 12.17 12.40 -1.89
C ARG A 85 12.13 11.95 -0.42
N LEU A 86 11.20 11.07 -0.05
CA LEU A 86 11.08 10.59 1.33
C LEU A 86 11.90 9.32 1.60
N ASN A 87 12.38 8.62 0.58
CA ASN A 87 13.09 7.36 0.76
C ASN A 87 14.43 7.53 1.46
N ALA A 88 15.21 8.58 1.15
CA ALA A 88 16.46 8.85 1.87
C ALA A 88 16.25 8.94 3.40
N ARG A 89 15.18 9.62 3.83
CA ARG A 89 14.82 9.75 5.26
C ARG A 89 14.38 8.42 5.89
N ARG A 90 13.71 7.55 5.13
CA ARG A 90 13.34 6.19 5.57
C ARG A 90 14.60 5.36 5.80
N LEU A 91 15.52 5.39 4.84
CA LEU A 91 16.79 4.67 4.92
C LEU A 91 17.63 5.15 6.11
N ASP A 92 17.70 6.46 6.34
CA ASP A 92 18.39 7.02 7.52
C ASP A 92 17.74 6.55 8.83
N SER A 93 16.40 6.48 8.88
CA SER A 93 15.68 6.00 10.07
C SER A 93 15.92 4.53 10.36
N ILE A 94 16.07 3.70 9.32
CA ILE A 94 16.37 2.27 9.47
C ILE A 94 17.84 2.10 9.87
N LYS A 95 18.74 2.89 9.27
CA LYS A 95 20.18 2.85 9.57
C LYS A 95 20.50 3.23 11.01
N ALA A 96 19.68 4.07 11.65
CA ALA A 96 19.87 4.49 13.03
C ALA A 96 19.87 3.31 14.03
N ASP A 97 19.14 2.22 13.73
CA ASP A 97 19.08 1.02 14.55
C ASP A 97 18.71 -0.19 13.66
N VAL A 98 19.72 -0.76 12.97
CA VAL A 98 19.49 -1.84 11.99
C VAL A 98 18.97 -3.10 12.67
N HIS A 99 19.54 -3.49 13.81
CA HIS A 99 19.13 -4.69 14.53
C HIS A 99 17.71 -4.56 15.09
N GLY A 100 17.38 -3.42 15.70
CA GLY A 100 16.01 -3.16 16.16
C GLY A 100 15.02 -3.03 15.00
N ALA A 101 15.44 -2.53 13.85
CA ALA A 101 14.62 -2.51 12.64
C ALA A 101 14.32 -3.93 12.14
N GLU A 102 15.36 -4.77 12.05
CA GLU A 102 15.23 -6.17 11.65
C GLU A 102 14.23 -6.92 12.54
N ALA A 103 14.41 -6.85 13.86
CA ALA A 103 13.52 -7.51 14.82
C ALA A 103 12.05 -7.11 14.62
N VAL A 104 11.76 -5.80 14.55
CA VAL A 104 10.38 -5.31 14.40
C VAL A 104 9.80 -5.65 13.04
N LEU A 105 10.58 -5.55 11.96
CA LEU A 105 10.10 -5.86 10.62
C LEU A 105 9.81 -7.35 10.45
N THR A 106 10.66 -8.22 11.00
CA THR A 106 10.46 -9.67 11.01
C THR A 106 9.20 -10.03 11.79
N GLU A 107 9.04 -9.49 13.00
CA GLU A 107 7.85 -9.73 13.81
C GLU A 107 6.57 -9.24 13.11
N ALA A 108 6.61 -8.03 12.53
CA ALA A 108 5.47 -7.48 11.78
C ALA A 108 5.14 -8.33 10.54
N ALA A 109 6.15 -8.83 9.83
CA ALA A 109 5.95 -9.72 8.68
C ALA A 109 5.30 -11.06 9.09
N GLU A 110 5.73 -11.65 10.21
CA GLU A 110 5.12 -12.87 10.75
C GLU A 110 3.69 -12.65 11.25
N ALA A 111 3.46 -11.58 12.01
CA ALA A 111 2.16 -11.18 12.53
C ALA A 111 1.16 -10.91 11.39
N SER A 112 1.63 -10.34 10.28
CA SER A 112 0.78 -9.96 9.14
C SER A 112 -0.03 -11.13 8.55
N ARG A 113 0.43 -12.37 8.76
CA ARG A 113 -0.23 -13.59 8.28
C ARG A 113 -1.51 -13.94 9.05
N ARG A 114 -1.73 -13.33 10.23
CA ARG A 114 -2.82 -13.71 11.14
C ARG A 114 -3.55 -12.52 11.74
N ASP A 115 -2.84 -11.45 12.05
CA ASP A 115 -3.38 -10.31 12.80
C ASP A 115 -2.94 -8.98 12.16
N PRO A 116 -3.75 -8.44 11.22
CA PRO A 116 -3.48 -7.16 10.59
C PRO A 116 -3.39 -5.99 11.58
N ALA A 117 -4.15 -6.02 12.68
CA ALA A 117 -4.15 -4.96 13.68
C ALA A 117 -2.82 -4.92 14.43
N TYR A 118 -2.40 -6.08 14.96
CA TYR A 118 -1.16 -6.22 15.70
C TYR A 118 0.06 -5.93 14.81
N ALA A 119 0.09 -6.48 13.60
CA ALA A 119 1.17 -6.24 12.64
C ALA A 119 1.32 -4.75 12.28
N PHE A 120 0.20 -4.04 12.16
CA PHE A 120 0.20 -2.60 11.92
C PHE A 120 0.67 -1.82 13.15
N ASP A 121 0.24 -2.20 14.35
CA ASP A 121 0.62 -1.53 15.59
C ASP A 121 2.11 -1.66 15.90
N LEU A 122 2.75 -2.79 15.58
CA LEU A 122 4.21 -2.96 15.66
C LEU A 122 4.99 -1.88 14.88
N LEU A 123 4.45 -1.46 13.73
CA LEU A 123 5.04 -0.41 12.89
C LEU A 123 4.61 1.00 13.30
N ARG A 124 3.57 1.12 14.14
CA ARG A 124 3.02 2.40 14.59
C ARG A 124 2.58 2.40 16.07
N PRO A 125 3.46 2.03 17.01
CA PRO A 125 3.08 1.86 18.41
C PRO A 125 2.61 3.19 18.99
N GLY A 126 1.48 3.16 19.71
CA GLY A 126 0.93 4.36 20.35
C GLY A 126 0.66 5.50 19.34
N GLN A 127 0.28 5.16 18.11
CA GLN A 127 0.00 6.12 17.04
C GLN A 127 1.23 6.91 16.54
N ARG A 128 2.45 6.45 16.85
CA ARG A 128 3.71 7.05 16.36
C ARG A 128 4.43 6.06 15.48
N ASN A 129 4.89 6.51 14.32
CA ASN A 129 5.61 5.64 13.39
C ASN A 129 6.91 5.15 14.05
N ARG A 130 7.14 3.84 14.04
CA ARG A 130 8.40 3.24 14.54
C ARG A 130 9.61 3.76 13.79
N PHE A 131 9.46 3.96 12.47
CA PHE A 131 10.48 4.49 11.59
C PHE A 131 10.04 5.82 10.99
N ARG A 132 10.90 6.84 11.08
CA ARG A 132 10.61 8.19 10.58
C ARG A 132 10.43 8.17 9.05
N ALA A 133 9.43 8.92 8.58
CA ALA A 133 9.06 9.03 7.16
C ALA A 133 8.59 7.72 6.48
N PHE A 134 8.58 6.59 7.19
CA PHE A 134 7.86 5.38 6.82
C PHE A 134 6.50 5.49 7.50
N GLY A 135 5.43 5.60 6.71
CA GLY A 135 4.09 5.89 7.23
C GLY A 135 3.09 4.81 6.86
N PRO A 136 1.86 4.89 7.39
CA PRO A 136 0.82 3.86 7.24
C PRO A 136 0.68 3.27 5.85
N SER A 137 0.62 4.08 4.80
CA SER A 137 0.47 3.56 3.42
C SER A 137 1.62 2.67 2.95
N PHE A 138 2.82 2.88 3.48
CA PHE A 138 3.98 2.04 3.19
C PHE A 138 4.10 0.87 4.17
N PHE A 139 3.62 1.01 5.41
CA PHE A 139 3.48 -0.11 6.35
C PHE A 139 2.59 -1.20 5.76
N THR A 140 1.40 -0.84 5.30
CA THR A 140 0.44 -1.79 4.75
C THR A 140 0.94 -2.47 3.47
N LYS A 141 1.78 -1.79 2.68
CA LYS A 141 2.47 -2.41 1.54
C LYS A 141 3.43 -3.49 2.00
N PHE A 142 4.26 -3.21 3.00
CA PHE A 142 5.18 -4.19 3.57
C PHE A 142 4.43 -5.39 4.16
N LEU A 143 3.37 -5.14 4.94
CA LEU A 143 2.53 -6.18 5.52
C LEU A 143 1.84 -7.04 4.45
N TYR A 144 1.33 -6.43 3.37
CA TYR A 144 0.77 -7.17 2.24
C TYR A 144 1.82 -8.05 1.54
N PHE A 145 2.99 -7.51 1.23
CA PHE A 145 4.02 -8.27 0.52
C PHE A 145 4.64 -9.38 1.37
N ALA A 146 4.61 -9.27 2.70
CA ALA A 146 5.01 -10.35 3.62
C ALA A 146 4.14 -11.62 3.47
N GLY A 147 2.95 -11.51 2.88
CA GLY A 147 2.08 -12.65 2.53
C GLY A 147 2.60 -13.52 1.39
N GLY A 148 3.64 -13.09 0.66
CA GLY A 148 4.26 -13.93 -0.39
C GLY A 148 3.34 -14.28 -1.56
N GLY A 149 2.27 -13.50 -1.78
CA GLY A 149 1.32 -13.71 -2.87
C GLY A 149 0.17 -14.68 -2.57
N ASP A 150 0.10 -15.19 -1.33
CA ASP A 150 -1.03 -15.98 -0.85
C ASP A 150 -2.36 -15.21 -1.04
N PRO A 151 -3.33 -15.75 -1.82
CA PRO A 151 -4.61 -15.09 -2.07
C PRO A 151 -5.46 -14.93 -0.80
N ASP A 152 -5.20 -15.71 0.24
CA ASP A 152 -5.90 -15.67 1.52
C ASP A 152 -5.18 -14.80 2.57
N HIS A 153 -4.09 -14.14 2.21
CA HIS A 153 -3.34 -13.27 3.12
C HIS A 153 -4.20 -12.12 3.65
N PRO A 154 -4.32 -11.92 4.98
CA PRO A 154 -5.31 -11.00 5.52
C PRO A 154 -4.90 -9.52 5.44
N CYS A 155 -3.62 -9.19 5.27
CA CYS A 155 -3.18 -7.79 5.17
C CYS A 155 -3.27 -7.27 3.74
N LEU A 156 -3.99 -6.17 3.53
CA LEU A 156 -4.14 -5.51 2.24
C LEU A 156 -3.46 -4.13 2.21
N ILE A 157 -3.29 -3.55 1.02
CA ILE A 157 -2.68 -2.23 0.85
C ILE A 157 -3.73 -1.13 1.06
N LEU A 158 -3.60 -0.36 2.15
CA LEU A 158 -4.38 0.86 2.34
C LEU A 158 -3.54 2.08 1.99
N ASP A 159 -3.89 2.78 0.93
CA ASP A 159 -3.31 4.08 0.60
C ASP A 159 -4.34 5.18 0.42
N ARG A 160 -3.87 6.38 0.06
CA ARG A 160 -4.76 7.52 -0.12
C ARG A 160 -5.79 7.29 -1.21
N VAL A 161 -5.44 6.58 -2.29
CA VAL A 161 -6.35 6.33 -3.41
C VAL A 161 -7.43 5.36 -2.97
N VAL A 162 -7.06 4.24 -2.36
CA VAL A 162 -8.00 3.24 -1.83
C VAL A 162 -8.90 3.85 -0.75
N ALA A 163 -8.33 4.59 0.21
CA ALA A 163 -9.10 5.23 1.27
C ALA A 163 -10.06 6.30 0.74
N THR A 164 -9.67 7.03 -0.32
CA THR A 164 -10.56 7.99 -0.98
C THR A 164 -11.71 7.27 -1.68
N ALA A 165 -11.44 6.19 -2.41
CA ALA A 165 -12.48 5.41 -3.09
C ALA A 165 -13.51 4.81 -2.12
N LEU A 166 -13.03 4.24 -1.00
CA LEU A 166 -13.90 3.69 0.05
C LEU A 166 -14.79 4.77 0.68
N ARG A 167 -14.22 5.93 0.97
CA ARG A 167 -14.96 7.03 1.58
C ARG A 167 -15.98 7.63 0.61
N ASP A 168 -15.53 7.97 -0.60
CA ASP A 168 -16.29 8.82 -1.52
C ASP A 168 -17.26 8.04 -2.40
N HIS A 169 -17.04 6.72 -2.55
CA HIS A 169 -17.83 5.88 -3.46
C HIS A 169 -18.39 4.60 -2.82
N CYS A 170 -17.96 4.25 -1.61
CA CYS A 170 -18.42 3.03 -0.93
C CYS A 170 -19.10 3.31 0.42
N GLY A 171 -19.32 4.57 0.78
CA GLY A 171 -20.08 4.95 1.99
C GLY A 171 -19.30 4.88 3.31
N TRP A 172 -17.98 4.71 3.30
CA TRP A 172 -17.19 4.71 4.54
C TRP A 172 -16.84 6.14 5.00
N GLU A 173 -17.85 6.88 5.47
CA GLU A 173 -17.76 8.32 5.77
C GLU A 173 -16.68 8.72 6.79
N SER A 174 -16.50 7.88 7.82
CA SER A 174 -15.54 8.12 8.91
C SER A 174 -14.10 7.79 8.54
N LEU A 175 -13.82 7.23 7.36
CA LEU A 175 -12.46 6.92 6.92
C LEU A 175 -11.72 8.20 6.50
N HIS A 176 -10.56 8.46 7.11
CA HIS A 176 -9.72 9.59 6.70
C HIS A 176 -9.04 9.29 5.36
N ARG A 177 -9.16 10.18 4.37
CA ARG A 177 -8.64 9.95 3.00
C ARG A 177 -7.13 9.75 2.93
N ALA A 178 -6.35 10.33 3.84
CA ALA A 178 -4.88 10.33 3.77
C ALA A 178 -4.19 9.79 5.04
N GLY A 179 -4.97 9.30 6.01
CA GLY A 179 -4.46 8.92 7.33
C GLY A 179 -3.93 10.09 8.18
N PRO A 180 -3.11 9.82 9.22
CA PRO A 180 -2.67 8.49 9.61
C PRO A 180 -3.83 7.66 10.18
N TRP A 181 -3.90 6.38 9.79
CA TRP A 181 -4.93 5.46 10.28
C TRP A 181 -4.46 4.74 11.56
N PRO A 182 -5.33 4.55 12.56
CA PRO A 182 -5.05 3.66 13.68
C PRO A 182 -5.19 2.18 13.27
N ALA A 183 -4.58 1.27 14.02
CA ALA A 183 -4.64 -0.18 13.78
C ALA A 183 -6.08 -0.69 13.63
N VAL A 184 -7.01 -0.25 14.48
CA VAL A 184 -8.44 -0.59 14.38
C VAL A 184 -9.08 -0.16 13.06
N THR A 185 -8.64 0.94 12.44
CA THR A 185 -9.17 1.33 11.12
C THR A 185 -8.60 0.44 10.02
N TYR A 186 -7.33 0.05 10.14
CA TYR A 186 -6.69 -0.86 9.20
C TYR A 186 -7.28 -2.27 9.24
N GLU A 187 -7.53 -2.80 10.44
CA GLU A 187 -8.21 -4.08 10.65
C GLU A 187 -9.60 -4.07 10.01
N ARG A 188 -10.42 -3.08 10.34
CA ARG A 188 -11.76 -2.91 9.76
C ARG A 188 -11.73 -2.86 8.24
N TYR A 189 -10.67 -2.29 7.66
CA TYR A 189 -10.49 -2.23 6.21
C TYR A 189 -10.20 -3.61 5.63
N CYS A 190 -9.29 -4.36 6.24
CA CYS A 190 -8.98 -5.73 5.83
C CYS A 190 -10.22 -6.64 5.96
N THR A 191 -10.95 -6.55 7.08
CA THR A 191 -12.18 -7.32 7.31
C THR A 191 -13.27 -6.98 6.30
N LEU A 192 -13.46 -5.69 5.96
CA LEU A 192 -14.46 -5.27 4.97
C LEU A 192 -14.17 -5.88 3.59
N LEU A 193 -12.93 -5.77 3.12
CA LEU A 193 -12.54 -6.30 1.81
C LEU A 193 -12.57 -7.83 1.80
N ALA A 194 -12.11 -8.49 2.86
CA ALA A 194 -12.21 -9.94 2.98
C ALA A 194 -13.67 -10.41 2.89
N ARG A 195 -14.59 -9.76 3.60
CA ARG A 195 -16.03 -10.06 3.51
C ARG A 195 -16.56 -9.90 2.09
N TRP A 196 -16.26 -8.78 1.43
CA TRP A 196 -16.69 -8.55 0.05
C TRP A 196 -16.11 -9.59 -0.92
N ALA A 197 -14.85 -9.96 -0.73
CA ALA A 197 -14.15 -10.96 -1.53
C ALA A 197 -14.80 -12.34 -1.40
N THR A 198 -15.11 -12.77 -0.17
CA THR A 198 -15.86 -14.01 0.11
C THR A 198 -17.24 -13.99 -0.56
N THR A 199 -18.01 -12.90 -0.41
CA THR A 199 -19.34 -12.79 -1.02
C THR A 199 -19.30 -12.84 -2.55
N ALA A 200 -18.26 -12.26 -3.17
CA ALA A 200 -18.14 -12.14 -4.61
C ALA A 200 -17.34 -13.28 -5.27
N GLY A 201 -16.70 -14.17 -4.50
CA GLY A 201 -15.88 -15.26 -5.04
C GLY A 201 -14.53 -14.81 -5.62
N HIS A 202 -13.91 -13.79 -5.04
CA HIS A 202 -12.62 -13.23 -5.47
C HIS A 202 -11.60 -13.25 -4.32
N ALA A 203 -10.31 -13.02 -4.63
CA ALA A 203 -9.32 -12.68 -3.63
C ALA A 203 -9.45 -11.21 -3.21
N ALA A 204 -9.16 -10.91 -1.94
CA ALA A 204 -9.36 -9.57 -1.41
C ALA A 204 -8.40 -8.52 -2.02
N ASP A 205 -7.24 -8.95 -2.53
CA ASP A 205 -6.28 -8.07 -3.20
C ASP A 205 -6.67 -7.71 -4.65
N GLU A 206 -7.52 -8.51 -5.29
CA GLU A 206 -8.17 -8.12 -6.55
C GLU A 206 -9.13 -6.94 -6.34
N LEU A 207 -9.87 -6.93 -5.21
CA LEU A 207 -10.73 -5.80 -4.83
C LEU A 207 -9.91 -4.55 -4.50
N GLU A 208 -8.84 -4.69 -3.71
CA GLU A 208 -7.91 -3.60 -3.40
C GLU A 208 -7.42 -2.92 -4.69
N LEU A 209 -6.95 -3.72 -5.65
CA LEU A 209 -6.41 -3.18 -6.89
C LEU A 209 -7.50 -2.51 -7.74
N THR A 210 -8.71 -3.05 -7.75
CA THR A 210 -9.83 -2.46 -8.48
C THR A 210 -10.22 -1.10 -7.89
N LEU A 211 -10.23 -0.96 -6.55
CA LEU A 211 -10.41 0.31 -5.87
C LEU A 211 -9.29 1.31 -6.22
N PHE A 212 -8.04 0.85 -6.21
CA PHE A 212 -6.87 1.67 -6.53
C PHE A 212 -6.90 2.20 -7.97
N THR A 213 -7.11 1.32 -8.95
CA THR A 213 -7.10 1.67 -10.38
C THR A 213 -8.25 2.61 -10.75
N SER A 214 -9.44 2.39 -10.18
CA SER A 214 -10.61 3.25 -10.37
C SER A 214 -10.38 4.64 -9.77
N GLY A 215 -9.82 4.71 -8.55
CA GLY A 215 -9.45 5.98 -7.92
C GLY A 215 -8.39 6.76 -8.71
N CYS A 216 -7.42 6.08 -9.32
CA CYS A 216 -6.46 6.71 -10.22
C CYS A 216 -7.13 7.32 -11.47
N ARG A 217 -8.06 6.58 -12.09
CA ARG A 217 -8.83 7.08 -13.26
C ARG A 217 -9.66 8.30 -12.91
N ALA A 218 -10.34 8.29 -11.76
CA ALA A 218 -11.11 9.43 -11.28
C ALA A 218 -10.22 10.67 -11.11
N ALA A 219 -9.08 10.55 -10.43
CA ALA A 219 -8.13 11.66 -10.25
C ALA A 219 -7.62 12.23 -11.59
N TRP A 220 -7.38 11.38 -12.59
CA TRP A 220 -6.92 11.79 -13.92
C TRP A 220 -8.00 12.47 -14.77
N SER A 221 -9.28 12.17 -14.53
CA SER A 221 -10.41 12.85 -15.19
C SER A 221 -10.61 14.27 -14.65
N THR A 222 -10.49 14.46 -13.33
CA THR A 222 -10.62 15.78 -12.68
C THR A 222 -9.45 16.72 -13.02
N SER A 223 -8.26 16.18 -13.27
CA SER A 223 -7.09 16.98 -13.66
C SER A 223 -7.14 17.48 -15.12
N ARG A 224 -8.08 17.00 -15.95
CA ARG A 224 -8.19 17.34 -17.38
C ARG A 224 -9.30 18.33 -17.72
N THR A 225 -10.10 18.76 -16.75
CA THR A 225 -11.11 19.80 -16.97
C THR A 225 -10.40 21.15 -17.11
N LEU A 226 -10.13 21.58 -18.35
CA LEU A 226 -9.72 22.96 -18.63
C LEU A 226 -10.81 23.92 -18.10
N PRO A 227 -10.45 25.05 -17.47
CA PRO A 227 -11.42 26.10 -17.21
C PRO A 227 -12.04 26.55 -18.54
N PRO A 228 -13.35 26.91 -18.56
CA PRO A 228 -13.98 27.42 -19.77
C PRO A 228 -13.18 28.63 -20.29
N ALA A 229 -12.90 28.64 -21.59
CA ALA A 229 -12.21 29.74 -22.24
C ALA A 229 -12.90 31.06 -21.89
N ALA A 230 -12.13 32.00 -21.36
CA ALA A 230 -12.64 33.32 -21.02
C ALA A 230 -13.27 33.97 -22.26
N PRO A 231 -14.47 34.57 -22.16
CA PRO A 231 -15.11 35.20 -23.30
C PRO A 231 -14.25 36.35 -23.81
N THR A 232 -13.85 36.27 -25.07
CA THR A 232 -13.19 37.34 -25.82
C THR A 232 -14.08 38.57 -25.82
N ARG A 233 -13.60 39.66 -25.23
CA ARG A 233 -14.25 40.98 -25.34
C ARG A 233 -14.16 41.47 -26.79
N PRO A 234 -15.26 41.92 -27.40
CA PRO A 234 -15.21 42.62 -28.69
C PRO A 234 -14.57 44.00 -28.53
N ALA A 235 -13.91 44.44 -29.59
CA ALA A 235 -13.18 45.70 -29.73
C ALA A 235 -14.08 46.94 -29.71
#